data_AF-A0A7J5EI07-F1
#
_entry.id   AF-A0A7J5EI07-F1
#
_cell.length_a   1.000
_cell.length_b   1.000
_cell.length_c   1.000
_cell.angle_alpha   90.00
_cell.angle_beta   90.00
_cell.angle_gamma   90.00
#
_symmetry.space_group_name_H-M   'P 1'
#
loop_
_entity.id
_entity.type
_entity.pdbx_description
1 polymer ?
#
loop_
_entity_poly.entity_id
_entity_poly.type
_entity_poly.pdbx_seq_one_letter_code
_entity_poly.pdbx_strand_id
1 'polypeptide(L)'
;MAICLGIASVGMCGDVTLPDKPPPPTMSGSVQDVMKSASATHASWRAGLERDAAIAGIPAPGDDTMAKKLVHRVDDQPRVIAPGEGSIEAAGLRLTATTEKEEGRNRQAMLLVIENLTDSDLAYHVVSTPRPGGAACNDRLLLAHNAIVVARGATVTRSECIFRAGMSLAIERVETIALAPLSSVYVSRLPPAAVGADARLSRGHRPSLPAGMSVCTTVASQTVRRDIESGETTWRDLVDFYARHSCESYQFPEGYRAFERDRAQPLPVGS
;
A
#
# COMPACT_ATOMS: atom_id res chain seq x y z
N MET A 1 -28.53 74.72 38.87
CA MET A 1 -27.52 75.29 37.95
C MET A 1 -27.19 74.18 36.95
N ALA A 2 -27.79 74.24 35.76
CA ALA A 2 -27.73 73.19 34.74
C ALA A 2 -26.71 73.56 33.66
N ILE A 3 -25.84 72.62 33.29
CA ILE A 3 -24.91 72.72 32.16
C ILE A 3 -25.38 71.71 31.11
N CYS A 4 -25.87 72.21 29.98
CA CYS A 4 -26.14 71.41 28.78
C CYS A 4 -24.92 71.47 27.85
N LEU A 5 -24.28 70.33 27.60
CA LEU A 5 -23.29 70.16 26.53
C LEU A 5 -24.01 69.78 25.23
N GLY A 6 -23.76 70.55 24.17
CA GLY A 6 -24.17 70.23 22.80
C GLY A 6 -23.17 69.29 22.12
N ILE A 7 -23.67 68.24 21.48
CA ILE A 7 -22.91 67.39 20.57
C ILE A 7 -23.34 67.75 19.15
N ALA A 8 -22.39 68.22 18.34
CA ALA A 8 -22.58 68.49 16.93
C ALA A 8 -22.44 67.18 16.13
N SER A 9 -23.46 66.82 15.36
CA SER A 9 -23.44 65.70 14.41
C SER A 9 -22.83 66.16 13.07
N VAL A 10 -21.75 65.52 12.64
CA VAL A 10 -21.20 65.69 11.28
C VAL A 10 -21.96 64.75 10.34
N GLY A 11 -22.72 65.32 9.41
CA GLY A 11 -23.40 64.57 8.36
C GLY A 11 -22.44 64.24 7.22
N MET A 12 -22.11 62.95 7.04
CA MET A 12 -21.53 62.48 5.79
C MET A 12 -22.64 62.23 4.78
N CYS A 13 -22.79 63.14 3.81
CA CYS A 13 -23.55 62.91 2.59
C CYS A 13 -22.58 62.38 1.53
N GLY A 14 -22.67 61.09 1.25
CA GLY A 14 -21.93 60.43 0.18
C GLY A 14 -22.39 58.99 0.08
N ASP A 15 -23.38 58.74 -0.78
CA ASP A 15 -23.77 57.39 -1.18
C ASP A 15 -22.58 56.74 -1.89
N VAL A 16 -21.82 55.93 -1.16
CA VAL A 16 -20.86 55.01 -1.75
C VAL A 16 -21.67 53.83 -2.24
N THR A 17 -21.92 53.79 -3.55
CA THR A 17 -22.51 52.62 -4.21
C THR A 17 -21.51 51.47 -4.08
N LEU A 18 -21.71 50.63 -3.07
CA LEU A 18 -20.95 49.39 -2.94
C LEU A 18 -21.31 48.50 -4.13
N PRO A 19 -20.33 47.91 -4.83
CA PRO A 19 -20.63 46.95 -5.89
C PRO A 19 -21.46 45.81 -5.31
N ASP A 20 -22.39 45.28 -6.12
CA ASP A 20 -23.24 44.18 -5.71
C ASP A 20 -22.40 43.06 -5.11
N LYS A 21 -22.80 42.61 -3.91
CA LYS A 21 -22.16 41.49 -3.22
C LYS A 21 -22.14 40.31 -4.20
N PRO A 22 -20.96 39.77 -4.57
CA PRO A 22 -20.91 38.66 -5.49
C PRO A 22 -21.74 37.50 -4.92
N PRO A 23 -22.44 36.74 -5.79
CA PRO A 23 -23.21 35.59 -5.34
C PRO A 23 -22.28 34.65 -4.55
N PRO A 24 -22.75 34.07 -3.43
CA PRO A 24 -21.94 33.14 -2.66
C PRO A 24 -21.45 32.03 -3.59
N PRO A 25 -20.17 31.61 -3.48
CA PRO A 25 -19.65 30.57 -4.34
C PRO A 25 -20.52 29.33 -4.20
N THR A 26 -21.11 28.88 -5.31
CA THR A 26 -21.76 27.58 -5.40
C THR A 26 -20.66 26.53 -5.30
N MET A 27 -20.31 26.14 -4.08
CA MET A 27 -19.45 24.98 -3.86
C MET A 27 -20.29 23.74 -4.15
N SER A 28 -20.18 23.23 -5.38
CA SER A 28 -20.65 21.88 -5.72
C SER A 28 -19.61 20.89 -5.19
N GLY A 29 -19.81 20.41 -3.97
CA GLY A 29 -18.93 19.44 -3.32
C GLY A 29 -19.09 19.48 -1.81
N SER A 30 -18.94 18.33 -1.15
CA SER A 30 -18.91 18.29 0.31
C SER A 30 -17.64 19.00 0.83
N VAL A 31 -17.66 19.45 2.09
CA VAL A 31 -16.46 19.99 2.75
C VAL A 31 -15.29 18.99 2.73
N GLN A 32 -15.60 17.70 2.69
CA GLN A 32 -14.61 16.63 2.54
C GLN A 32 -13.97 16.63 1.14
N ASP A 33 -14.73 16.92 0.08
CA ASP A 33 -14.21 17.02 -1.29
C ASP A 33 -13.29 18.24 -1.46
N VAL A 34 -13.64 19.36 -0.82
CA VAL A 34 -12.79 20.56 -0.81
C VAL A 34 -11.47 20.30 -0.05
N MET A 35 -11.52 19.63 1.12
CA MET A 35 -10.32 19.27 1.87
C MET A 35 -9.45 18.25 1.14
N LYS A 36 -10.05 17.27 0.44
CA LYS A 36 -9.34 16.32 -0.42
C LYS A 36 -8.65 17.00 -1.60
N SER A 37 -9.35 17.90 -2.29
CA SER A 37 -8.78 18.66 -3.41
C SER A 37 -7.66 19.60 -2.96
N ALA A 38 -7.75 20.19 -1.77
CA ALA A 38 -6.70 21.01 -1.19
C ALA A 38 -5.44 20.20 -0.78
N SER A 39 -5.61 18.93 -0.39
CA SER A 39 -4.48 18.02 -0.15
C SER A 39 -3.82 17.46 -1.41
N ALA A 40 -4.43 17.65 -2.58
CA ALA A 40 -4.00 17.12 -3.89
C ALA A 40 -2.93 17.95 -4.61
N THR A 41 -2.49 19.07 -4.03
CA THR A 41 -1.47 19.90 -4.67
C THR A 41 -0.09 19.24 -4.61
N HIS A 42 0.78 19.54 -5.57
CA HIS A 42 2.17 19.08 -5.52
C HIS A 42 2.90 19.50 -4.23
N ALA A 43 2.62 20.72 -3.74
CA ALA A 43 3.22 21.23 -2.51
C ALA A 43 2.78 20.44 -1.28
N SER A 44 1.48 20.11 -1.16
CA SER A 44 0.96 19.30 -0.05
C SER A 44 1.44 17.85 -0.12
N TRP A 45 1.51 17.26 -1.32
CA TRP A 45 2.09 15.94 -1.53
C TRP A 45 3.54 15.86 -1.05
N ARG A 46 4.38 16.80 -1.50
CA ARG A 46 5.80 16.86 -1.11
C ARG A 46 5.99 17.07 0.39
N ALA A 47 5.21 17.97 0.99
CA ALA A 47 5.21 18.14 2.45
C ALA A 47 4.75 16.89 3.21
N GLY A 48 3.88 16.07 2.61
CA GLY A 48 3.50 14.75 3.11
C GLY A 48 4.67 13.77 3.10
N LEU A 49 5.39 13.66 1.96
CA LEU A 49 6.58 12.81 1.85
C LEU A 49 7.65 13.17 2.88
N GLU A 50 7.93 14.46 3.06
CA GLU A 50 8.91 14.96 4.04
C GLU A 50 8.51 14.58 5.46
N ARG A 51 7.24 14.78 5.81
CA ARG A 51 6.70 14.44 7.13
C ARG A 51 6.78 12.94 7.40
N ASP A 52 6.34 12.12 6.45
CA ASP A 52 6.30 10.67 6.61
C ASP A 52 7.71 10.08 6.66
N ALA A 53 8.64 10.60 5.85
CA ALA A 53 10.05 10.24 5.93
C ALA A 53 10.67 10.60 7.28
N ALA A 54 10.35 11.78 7.83
CA ALA A 54 10.79 12.19 9.16
C ALA A 54 10.26 11.27 10.26
N ILE A 55 8.98 10.90 10.22
CA ILE A 55 8.37 9.93 11.17
C ILE A 55 9.05 8.56 11.03
N ALA A 56 9.33 8.12 9.80
CA ALA A 56 9.99 6.85 9.52
C ALA A 56 11.50 6.86 9.81
N GLY A 57 12.09 8.02 10.14
CA GLY A 57 13.52 8.14 10.41
C GLY A 57 14.40 7.92 9.17
N ILE A 58 13.89 8.24 7.97
CA ILE A 58 14.58 8.05 6.69
C ILE A 58 14.70 9.36 5.90
N PRO A 59 15.64 9.46 4.95
CA PRO A 59 15.71 10.63 4.07
C PRO A 59 14.45 10.78 3.23
N ALA A 60 13.92 12.01 3.17
CA ALA A 60 12.80 12.34 2.30
C ALA A 60 13.20 12.14 0.82
N PRO A 61 12.42 11.38 0.03
CA PRO A 61 12.70 11.23 -1.38
C PRO A 61 12.33 12.53 -2.12
N GLY A 62 13.17 12.94 -3.07
CA GLY A 62 12.83 14.01 -3.99
C GLY A 62 11.86 13.55 -5.09
N ASP A 63 11.26 14.52 -5.78
CA ASP A 63 10.29 14.30 -6.86
C ASP A 63 10.83 13.33 -7.93
N ASP A 64 12.11 13.48 -8.30
CA ASP A 64 12.75 12.62 -9.29
C ASP A 64 12.85 11.16 -8.84
N THR A 65 13.13 10.92 -7.56
CA THR A 65 13.13 9.56 -7.01
C THR A 65 11.73 8.97 -7.06
N MET A 66 10.73 9.76 -6.65
CA MET A 66 9.34 9.33 -6.63
C MET A 66 8.70 9.24 -8.01
N ALA A 67 9.33 9.79 -9.06
CA ALA A 67 8.85 9.71 -10.44
C ALA A 67 9.55 8.62 -11.27
N LYS A 68 10.52 7.90 -10.72
CA LYS A 68 11.18 6.79 -11.43
C LYS A 68 10.25 5.62 -11.67
N LYS A 69 10.42 4.95 -12.80
CA LYS A 69 9.87 3.62 -13.04
C LYS A 69 10.43 2.65 -12.00
N LEU A 70 9.55 1.92 -11.32
CA LEU A 70 9.99 0.88 -10.39
C LEU A 70 10.40 -0.38 -11.16
N VAL A 71 11.46 -1.05 -10.71
CA VAL A 71 11.93 -2.28 -11.33
C VAL A 71 10.97 -3.40 -10.98
N HIS A 72 10.22 -3.84 -11.98
CA HIS A 72 9.21 -4.87 -11.88
C HIS A 72 9.69 -6.18 -12.53
N ARG A 73 9.55 -7.30 -11.83
CA ARG A 73 9.93 -8.64 -12.32
C ARG A 73 8.75 -9.59 -12.15
N VAL A 74 8.54 -10.45 -13.15
CA VAL A 74 7.50 -11.48 -13.16
C VAL A 74 8.15 -12.81 -13.53
N ASP A 75 7.80 -13.86 -12.81
CA ASP A 75 8.07 -15.25 -13.16
C ASP A 75 6.74 -16.01 -13.16
N ASP A 76 6.29 -16.38 -14.36
CA ASP A 76 5.05 -17.11 -14.61
C ASP A 76 5.27 -18.62 -14.83
N GLN A 77 6.47 -19.14 -14.54
CA GLN A 77 6.74 -20.57 -14.70
C GLN A 77 6.21 -21.35 -13.50
N PRO A 78 5.21 -22.25 -13.68
CA PRO A 78 4.67 -23.02 -12.59
C PRO A 78 5.71 -24.02 -12.07
N ARG A 79 5.88 -24.07 -10.76
CA ARG A 79 6.81 -24.98 -10.08
C ARG A 79 6.13 -25.64 -8.89
N VAL A 80 6.63 -26.81 -8.50
CA VAL A 80 6.18 -27.49 -7.28
C VAL A 80 7.38 -27.64 -6.36
N ILE A 81 7.20 -27.27 -5.10
CA ILE A 81 8.20 -27.44 -4.05
C ILE A 81 7.59 -28.28 -2.93
N ALA A 82 8.12 -29.47 -2.67
CA ALA A 82 7.77 -30.22 -1.47
C ALA A 82 8.71 -29.84 -0.32
N PRO A 83 8.25 -29.93 0.94
CA PRO A 83 9.12 -29.66 2.07
C PRO A 83 10.38 -30.52 2.09
N GLY A 84 11.54 -29.89 2.18
CA GLY A 84 12.84 -30.57 2.22
C GLY A 84 13.48 -30.91 0.87
N GLU A 85 12.80 -30.66 -0.27
CA GLU A 85 13.36 -30.96 -1.61
C GLU A 85 14.30 -29.89 -2.17
N GLY A 86 14.38 -28.72 -1.51
CA GLY A 86 15.26 -27.62 -1.90
C GLY A 86 14.51 -26.30 -2.05
N SER A 87 15.12 -25.38 -2.80
CA SER A 87 14.62 -24.03 -3.03
C SER A 87 14.57 -23.69 -4.50
N ILE A 88 13.66 -22.81 -4.89
CA ILE A 88 13.62 -22.22 -6.23
C ILE A 88 13.96 -20.72 -6.15
N GLU A 89 14.57 -20.18 -7.20
CA GLU A 89 14.80 -18.75 -7.34
C GLU A 89 13.91 -18.19 -8.44
N ALA A 90 13.13 -17.17 -8.13
CA ALA A 90 12.15 -16.57 -9.03
C ALA A 90 11.96 -15.09 -8.71
N ALA A 91 12.01 -14.23 -9.73
CA ALA A 91 11.81 -12.78 -9.61
C ALA A 91 12.63 -12.08 -8.49
N GLY A 92 13.85 -12.56 -8.21
CA GLY A 92 14.73 -12.01 -7.16
C GLY A 92 14.44 -12.52 -5.75
N LEU A 93 13.57 -13.52 -5.60
CA LEU A 93 13.30 -14.22 -4.35
C LEU A 93 13.86 -15.64 -4.40
N ARG A 94 14.27 -16.16 -3.25
CA ARG A 94 14.41 -17.60 -3.02
C ARG A 94 13.22 -18.10 -2.21
N LEU A 95 12.59 -19.15 -2.71
CA LEU A 95 11.39 -19.76 -2.12
C LEU A 95 11.71 -21.20 -1.69
N THR A 96 11.42 -21.51 -0.43
CA THR A 96 11.67 -22.82 0.17
C THR A 96 10.43 -23.30 0.91
N ALA A 97 9.98 -24.52 0.64
CA ALA A 97 8.93 -25.16 1.43
C ALA A 97 9.56 -25.88 2.62
N THR A 98 8.99 -25.67 3.81
CA THR A 98 9.43 -26.34 5.04
C THR A 98 8.24 -26.80 5.88
N THR A 99 8.51 -27.56 6.93
CA THR A 99 7.51 -27.96 7.93
C THR A 99 7.96 -27.56 9.31
N GLU A 100 7.02 -27.14 10.15
CA GLU A 100 7.27 -26.84 11.56
C GLU A 100 6.20 -27.50 12.44
N LYS A 101 6.59 -28.06 13.58
CA LYS A 101 5.63 -28.59 14.56
C LYS A 101 4.92 -27.41 15.25
N GLU A 102 3.60 -27.44 15.30
CA GLU A 102 2.83 -26.40 16.00
C GLU A 102 2.92 -26.65 17.52
N GLU A 103 3.40 -25.67 18.29
CA GLU A 103 3.49 -25.80 19.74
C GLU A 103 2.10 -25.99 20.37
N GLY A 104 1.99 -26.94 21.30
CA GLY A 104 0.74 -27.28 21.97
C GLY A 104 -0.30 -28.00 21.10
N ARG A 105 0.02 -28.33 19.84
CA ARG A 105 -0.85 -29.11 18.95
C ARG A 105 -0.07 -30.29 18.36
N ASN A 106 -0.69 -31.48 18.27
CA ASN A 106 -0.07 -32.63 17.63
C ASN A 106 -0.23 -32.58 16.09
N ARG A 107 0.20 -31.47 15.47
CA ARG A 107 0.15 -31.26 14.02
C ARG A 107 1.34 -30.43 13.54
N GLN A 108 1.63 -30.51 12.24
CA GLN A 108 2.68 -29.73 11.59
C GLN A 108 2.06 -28.68 10.68
N ALA A 109 2.70 -27.52 10.56
CA ALA A 109 2.38 -26.51 9.58
C ALA A 109 3.28 -26.68 8.36
N MET A 110 2.72 -26.53 7.16
CA MET A 110 3.48 -26.35 5.93
C MET A 110 3.75 -24.85 5.77
N LEU A 111 5.03 -24.50 5.65
CA LEU A 111 5.50 -23.13 5.58
C LEU A 111 6.12 -22.83 4.23
N LEU A 112 5.99 -21.58 3.80
CA LEU A 112 6.77 -21.01 2.71
C LEU A 112 7.74 -19.98 3.31
N VAL A 113 9.03 -20.23 3.13
CA VAL A 113 10.12 -19.31 3.47
C VAL A 113 10.47 -18.52 2.21
N ILE A 114 10.45 -17.20 2.32
CA ILE A 114 10.62 -16.23 1.24
C ILE A 114 11.81 -15.34 1.59
N GLU A 115 12.92 -15.52 0.89
CA GLU A 115 14.15 -14.75 1.09
C GLU A 115 14.34 -13.75 -0.06
N ASN A 116 14.65 -12.49 0.26
CA ASN A 116 14.96 -11.47 -0.72
C ASN A 116 16.45 -11.49 -1.08
N LEU A 117 16.76 -11.83 -2.34
CA LEU A 117 18.13 -11.94 -2.85
C LEU A 117 18.69 -10.62 -3.40
N THR A 118 17.95 -9.53 -3.29
CA THR A 118 18.31 -8.23 -3.88
C THR A 118 18.83 -7.25 -2.83
N ASP A 119 19.43 -6.16 -3.31
CA ASP A 119 19.95 -5.06 -2.50
C ASP A 119 18.88 -4.03 -2.10
N SER A 120 17.64 -4.26 -2.52
CA SER A 120 16.49 -3.37 -2.37
C SER A 120 15.38 -4.08 -1.60
N ASP A 121 14.52 -3.30 -0.95
CA ASP A 121 13.28 -3.87 -0.40
C ASP A 121 12.37 -4.25 -1.57
N LEU A 122 11.65 -5.37 -1.44
CA LEU A 122 10.75 -5.85 -2.48
C LEU A 122 9.32 -5.86 -1.98
N ALA A 123 8.42 -5.20 -2.70
CA ALA A 123 7.03 -5.67 -2.73
C ALA A 123 7.02 -7.02 -3.46
N TYR A 124 6.30 -8.01 -2.93
CA TYR A 124 6.21 -9.33 -3.52
C TYR A 124 4.77 -9.83 -3.56
N HIS A 125 4.49 -10.65 -4.57
CA HIS A 125 3.28 -11.43 -4.70
C HIS A 125 3.63 -12.83 -5.17
N VAL A 126 3.49 -13.80 -4.26
CA VAL A 126 3.72 -15.21 -4.54
C VAL A 126 2.37 -15.92 -4.51
N VAL A 127 1.90 -16.36 -5.68
CA VAL A 127 0.68 -17.13 -5.84
C VAL A 127 1.01 -18.60 -5.59
N SER A 128 0.53 -19.13 -4.46
CA SER A 128 0.84 -20.48 -4.00
C SER A 128 -0.43 -21.28 -3.66
N THR A 129 -0.45 -22.55 -4.07
CA THR A 129 -1.56 -23.48 -3.81
C THR A 129 -1.03 -24.76 -3.15
N PRO A 130 -1.38 -25.05 -1.88
CA PRO A 130 -1.13 -26.34 -1.25
C PRO A 130 -1.78 -27.51 -1.99
N ARG A 131 -1.04 -28.61 -2.17
CA ARG A 131 -1.53 -29.83 -2.81
C ARG A 131 -1.14 -31.08 -2.01
N PRO A 132 -1.98 -32.14 -1.97
CA PRO A 132 -3.41 -32.11 -2.31
C PRO A 132 -4.23 -31.33 -1.26
N GLY A 133 -5.42 -30.84 -1.64
CA GLY A 133 -6.41 -30.34 -0.67
C GLY A 133 -6.34 -28.86 -0.29
N GLY A 134 -5.89 -27.97 -1.18
CA GLY A 134 -5.72 -26.53 -0.92
C GLY A 134 -6.95 -25.79 -0.34
N ALA A 135 -8.17 -26.28 -0.56
CA ALA A 135 -9.40 -25.66 -0.05
C ALA A 135 -9.54 -25.73 1.50
N ALA A 136 -8.80 -26.61 2.18
CA ALA A 136 -8.95 -26.87 3.63
C ALA A 136 -7.88 -26.16 4.50
N CYS A 137 -7.21 -25.12 4.00
CA CYS A 137 -6.06 -24.50 4.67
C CYS A 137 -6.38 -23.29 5.57
N ASN A 138 -7.64 -23.13 5.99
CA ASN A 138 -8.07 -21.98 6.80
C ASN A 138 -7.74 -22.12 8.30
N ASP A 139 -7.62 -23.34 8.83
CA ASP A 139 -7.32 -23.64 10.25
C ASP A 139 -5.82 -23.91 10.51
N ARG A 140 -4.94 -23.16 9.85
CA ARG A 140 -3.48 -23.32 9.97
C ARG A 140 -2.88 -22.41 11.06
N LEU A 141 -1.64 -22.69 11.44
CA LEU A 141 -0.81 -21.79 12.24
C LEU A 141 -0.77 -20.39 11.62
N LEU A 142 -1.00 -19.33 12.41
CA LEU A 142 -0.87 -17.95 11.95
C LEU A 142 0.46 -17.38 12.44
N LEU A 143 1.44 -17.35 11.55
CA LEU A 143 2.71 -16.69 11.78
C LEU A 143 2.57 -15.19 11.46
N ALA A 144 3.06 -14.36 12.37
CA ALA A 144 3.18 -12.92 12.14
C ALA A 144 4.24 -12.65 11.06
N HIS A 145 3.87 -11.93 10.01
CA HIS A 145 4.79 -11.58 8.92
C HIS A 145 4.33 -10.35 8.14
N ASN A 146 5.21 -9.72 7.36
CA ASN A 146 4.78 -8.79 6.33
C ASN A 146 4.41 -9.58 5.05
N ALA A 147 3.15 -9.48 4.62
CA ALA A 147 2.59 -10.28 3.54
C ALA A 147 2.76 -9.62 2.16
N ILE A 148 3.32 -8.41 2.13
CA ILE A 148 3.43 -7.59 0.93
C ILE A 148 4.89 -7.20 0.68
N VAL A 149 5.66 -6.89 1.73
CA VAL A 149 7.05 -6.43 1.59
C VAL A 149 8.01 -7.36 2.32
N VAL A 150 9.14 -7.65 1.68
CA VAL A 150 10.31 -8.28 2.28
C VAL A 150 11.50 -7.33 2.16
N ALA A 151 12.10 -6.99 3.30
CA ALA A 151 13.24 -6.08 3.33
C ALA A 151 14.46 -6.68 2.60
N ARG A 152 15.40 -5.82 2.16
CA ARG A 152 16.65 -6.26 1.53
C ARG A 152 17.38 -7.32 2.36
N GLY A 153 17.78 -8.43 1.74
CA GLY A 153 18.47 -9.55 2.40
C GLY A 153 17.66 -10.24 3.52
N ALA A 154 16.41 -9.84 3.75
CA ALA A 154 15.59 -10.39 4.81
C ALA A 154 14.85 -11.64 4.35
N THR A 155 14.38 -12.40 5.34
CA THR A 155 13.54 -13.58 5.14
C THR A 155 12.19 -13.36 5.83
N VAL A 156 11.13 -13.74 5.13
CA VAL A 156 9.77 -13.81 5.66
C VAL A 156 9.30 -15.25 5.59
N THR A 157 8.70 -15.73 6.69
CA THR A 157 8.08 -17.05 6.74
C THR A 157 6.58 -16.89 6.90
N ARG A 158 5.81 -17.56 6.03
CA ARG A 158 4.35 -17.61 6.16
C ARG A 158 3.85 -19.05 6.17
N SER A 159 2.84 -19.32 6.98
CA SER A 159 2.16 -20.61 6.96
C SER A 159 1.22 -20.68 5.75
N GLU A 160 1.24 -21.81 5.07
CA GLU A 160 0.43 -22.09 3.89
C GLU A 160 -0.73 -23.05 4.20
N CYS A 161 -0.50 -24.08 5.02
CA CYS A 161 -1.53 -25.05 5.42
C CYS A 161 -1.12 -25.86 6.67
N ILE A 162 -2.01 -26.70 7.18
CA ILE A 162 -1.62 -27.83 8.03
C ILE A 162 -0.96 -28.88 7.12
N PHE A 163 0.25 -29.31 7.47
CA PHE A 163 1.00 -30.30 6.71
C PHE A 163 0.50 -31.74 6.96
N ARG A 164 0.50 -32.53 5.88
CA ARG A 164 0.31 -33.99 5.87
C ARG A 164 1.35 -34.59 4.94
N ALA A 165 1.75 -35.83 5.19
CA ALA A 165 2.71 -36.53 4.33
C ALA A 165 2.24 -36.53 2.86
N GLY A 166 3.16 -36.26 1.94
CA GLY A 166 2.87 -36.15 0.50
C GLY A 166 2.34 -34.78 0.06
N MET A 167 2.26 -33.78 0.95
CA MET A 167 1.90 -32.42 0.55
C MET A 167 3.06 -31.65 -0.06
N SER A 168 2.74 -30.75 -0.98
CA SER A 168 3.64 -29.79 -1.63
C SER A 168 2.96 -28.45 -1.87
N LEU A 169 3.74 -27.44 -2.25
CA LEU A 169 3.25 -26.14 -2.70
C LEU A 169 3.45 -26.02 -4.21
N ALA A 170 2.35 -25.82 -4.94
CA ALA A 170 2.42 -25.33 -6.30
C ALA A 170 2.62 -23.81 -6.26
N ILE A 171 3.71 -23.32 -6.82
CA ILE A 171 3.98 -21.90 -7.05
C ILE A 171 3.59 -21.62 -8.49
N GLU A 172 2.58 -20.78 -8.69
CA GLU A 172 1.98 -20.52 -10.00
C GLU A 172 2.56 -19.26 -10.64
N ARG A 173 2.80 -18.23 -9.81
CA ARG A 173 3.36 -16.95 -10.24
C ARG A 173 4.12 -16.29 -9.10
N VAL A 174 5.24 -15.65 -9.43
CA VAL A 174 6.02 -14.81 -8.53
C VAL A 174 6.23 -13.45 -9.18
N GLU A 175 5.83 -12.40 -8.48
CA GLU A 175 5.92 -11.02 -8.96
C GLU A 175 6.58 -10.14 -7.90
N THR A 176 7.53 -9.28 -8.30
CA THR A 176 8.23 -8.38 -7.38
C THR A 176 8.43 -6.98 -7.94
N ILE A 177 8.42 -5.98 -7.06
CA ILE A 177 8.75 -4.59 -7.37
C ILE A 177 9.80 -4.10 -6.38
N ALA A 178 10.92 -3.57 -6.89
CA ALA A 178 11.93 -2.93 -6.06
C ALA A 178 11.43 -1.57 -5.54
N LEU A 179 11.55 -1.36 -4.23
CA LEU A 179 11.04 -0.18 -3.53
C LEU A 179 12.17 0.68 -2.98
N ALA A 180 11.98 2.00 -3.08
CA ALA A 180 12.74 2.95 -2.30
C ALA A 180 12.34 2.88 -0.81
N PRO A 181 13.16 3.40 0.13
CA PRO A 181 12.90 3.27 1.56
C PRO A 181 11.50 3.76 1.99
N LEU A 182 11.07 4.95 1.57
CA LEU A 182 9.73 5.45 1.94
C LEU A 182 8.61 4.65 1.25
N SER A 183 8.81 4.24 0.01
CA SER A 183 7.87 3.38 -0.72
C SER A 183 7.66 2.04 -0.01
N SER A 184 8.72 1.44 0.53
CA SER A 184 8.67 0.22 1.34
C SER A 184 7.79 0.39 2.58
N VAL A 185 7.92 1.54 3.26
CA VAL A 185 7.05 1.90 4.39
C VAL A 185 5.60 2.03 3.94
N TYR A 186 5.30 2.80 2.89
CA TYR A 186 3.92 2.98 2.41
C TYR A 186 3.25 1.68 2.00
N VAL A 187 3.92 0.86 1.18
CA VAL A 187 3.37 -0.42 0.71
C VAL A 187 3.18 -1.40 1.87
N SER A 188 4.08 -1.41 2.85
CA SER A 188 3.96 -2.25 4.05
C SER A 188 2.73 -1.94 4.90
N ARG A 189 2.16 -0.74 4.78
CA ARG A 189 0.96 -0.35 5.53
C ARG A 189 -0.32 -0.88 4.90
N LEU A 190 -0.29 -1.35 3.66
CA LEU A 190 -1.51 -1.75 2.96
C LEU A 190 -2.11 -3.05 3.56
N PRO A 191 -3.44 -3.17 3.62
CA PRO A 191 -4.08 -4.46 3.81
C PRO A 191 -3.75 -5.38 2.61
N PRO A 192 -3.26 -6.61 2.79
CA PRO A 192 -2.85 -7.44 1.66
C PRO A 192 -4.01 -7.78 0.71
N ALA A 193 -5.22 -7.97 1.25
CA ALA A 193 -6.42 -8.18 0.44
C ALA A 193 -6.75 -6.97 -0.48
N ALA A 194 -6.32 -5.76 -0.11
CA ALA A 194 -6.51 -4.57 -0.92
C ALA A 194 -5.53 -4.46 -2.08
N VAL A 195 -4.51 -5.31 -2.12
CA VAL A 195 -3.61 -5.49 -3.27
C VAL A 195 -3.78 -6.87 -3.92
N GLY A 196 -4.90 -7.55 -3.67
CA GLY A 196 -5.20 -8.83 -4.32
C GLY A 196 -4.52 -10.06 -3.70
N ALA A 197 -3.88 -9.95 -2.53
CA ALA A 197 -3.35 -11.12 -1.85
C ALA A 197 -4.47 -12.05 -1.36
N ASP A 198 -4.23 -13.35 -1.39
CA ASP A 198 -5.15 -14.37 -0.86
C ASP A 198 -5.54 -14.06 0.60
N ALA A 199 -6.84 -14.10 0.89
CA ALA A 199 -7.39 -13.88 2.23
C ALA A 199 -6.79 -14.82 3.27
N ARG A 200 -6.45 -16.05 2.84
CA ARG A 200 -5.70 -17.03 3.64
C ARG A 200 -4.45 -16.38 4.21
N LEU A 201 -3.63 -15.78 3.36
CA LEU A 201 -2.30 -15.23 3.69
C LEU A 201 -2.40 -13.90 4.47
N SER A 202 -3.43 -13.12 4.20
CA SER A 202 -3.68 -11.81 4.81
C SER A 202 -3.79 -11.83 6.34
N ARG A 203 -4.25 -12.94 6.94
CA ARG A 203 -4.49 -13.04 8.40
C ARG A 203 -3.23 -12.94 9.26
N GLY A 204 -2.08 -13.35 8.73
CA GLY A 204 -0.80 -13.26 9.43
C GLY A 204 -0.11 -11.91 9.29
N HIS A 205 -0.71 -10.96 8.55
CA HIS A 205 -0.07 -9.70 8.22
C HIS A 205 0.14 -8.81 9.44
N ARG A 206 1.40 -8.66 9.84
CA ARG A 206 1.90 -7.86 10.96
C ARG A 206 3.20 -7.19 10.51
N PRO A 207 3.12 -6.12 9.70
CA PRO A 207 4.31 -5.40 9.25
C PRO A 207 4.96 -4.71 10.46
N SER A 208 6.29 -4.69 10.49
CA SER A 208 7.02 -3.82 11.42
C SER A 208 6.99 -2.41 10.83
N LEU A 209 6.25 -1.51 11.48
CA LEU A 209 6.06 -0.14 11.03
C LEU A 209 6.75 0.84 12.00
N PRO A 210 7.25 1.99 11.51
CA PRO A 210 7.75 3.06 12.36
C PRO A 210 6.71 3.52 13.38
N ALA A 211 7.19 4.04 14.52
CA ALA A 211 6.32 4.58 15.56
C ALA A 211 5.44 5.71 15.00
N GLY A 212 4.14 5.67 15.32
CA GLY A 212 3.16 6.65 14.81
C GLY A 212 2.53 6.28 13.47
N MET A 213 3.01 5.23 12.80
CA MET A 213 2.36 4.69 11.61
C MET A 213 1.58 3.42 11.94
N SER A 214 0.47 3.22 11.23
CA SER A 214 -0.37 2.03 11.35
C SER A 214 -0.76 1.48 9.98
N VAL A 215 -1.19 0.22 9.98
CA VAL A 215 -1.79 -0.42 8.80
C VAL A 215 -3.02 0.39 8.38
N CYS A 216 -3.14 0.66 7.09
CA CYS A 216 -4.23 1.45 6.54
C CYS A 216 -5.57 0.76 6.81
N THR A 217 -6.56 1.51 7.28
CA THR A 217 -7.91 0.98 7.54
C THR A 217 -8.81 1.05 6.31
N THR A 218 -8.50 1.93 5.36
CA THR A 218 -9.41 2.32 4.29
C THR A 218 -8.73 2.21 2.93
N VAL A 219 -8.75 1.01 2.36
CA VAL A 219 -8.53 0.82 0.93
C VAL A 219 -9.79 0.13 0.41
N ALA A 220 -10.39 0.61 -0.69
CA ALA A 220 -11.65 0.13 -1.24
C ALA A 220 -11.51 -1.31 -1.80
N SER A 221 -11.31 -2.28 -0.92
CA SER A 221 -10.83 -3.62 -1.24
C SER A 221 -11.79 -4.42 -2.11
N GLN A 222 -13.10 -4.16 -2.03
CA GLN A 222 -14.09 -4.86 -2.87
C GLN A 222 -14.07 -4.39 -4.33
N THR A 223 -13.94 -3.09 -4.58
CA THR A 223 -13.82 -2.54 -5.94
C THR A 223 -12.49 -2.97 -6.55
N VAL A 224 -11.40 -2.76 -5.83
CA VAL A 224 -10.05 -3.15 -6.29
C VAL A 224 -9.98 -4.65 -6.60
N ARG A 225 -10.59 -5.50 -5.78
CA ARG A 225 -10.62 -6.94 -6.06
C ARG A 225 -11.35 -7.27 -7.36
N ARG A 226 -12.50 -6.64 -7.60
CA ARG A 226 -13.24 -6.82 -8.86
C ARG A 226 -12.39 -6.37 -10.05
N ASP A 227 -11.70 -5.24 -9.93
CA ASP A 227 -10.89 -4.68 -11.00
C ASP A 227 -9.64 -5.54 -11.27
N ILE A 228 -9.10 -6.20 -10.25
CA ILE A 228 -8.06 -7.22 -10.41
C ILE A 228 -8.60 -8.46 -11.11
N GLU A 229 -9.78 -8.95 -10.69
CA GLU A 229 -10.42 -10.13 -11.29
C GLU A 229 -10.86 -9.88 -12.74
N SER A 230 -11.26 -8.66 -13.10
CA SER A 230 -11.59 -8.25 -14.48
C SER A 230 -10.36 -7.95 -15.34
N GLY A 231 -9.18 -7.78 -14.72
CA GLY A 231 -7.95 -7.35 -15.38
C GLY A 231 -7.89 -5.85 -15.71
N GLU A 232 -8.87 -5.07 -15.25
CA GLU A 232 -8.88 -3.61 -15.40
C GLU A 232 -7.77 -2.96 -14.58
N THR A 233 -7.42 -3.53 -13.42
CA THR A 233 -6.31 -3.11 -12.55
C THR A 233 -5.38 -4.29 -12.30
N THR A 234 -4.07 -4.09 -12.28
CA THR A 234 -3.11 -5.15 -11.94
C THR A 234 -2.54 -4.97 -10.53
N TRP A 235 -1.98 -6.04 -9.96
CA TRP A 235 -1.21 -5.97 -8.70
C TRP A 235 -0.12 -4.88 -8.78
N ARG A 236 0.58 -4.83 -9.92
CA ARG A 236 1.62 -3.83 -10.20
C ARG A 236 1.08 -2.40 -10.13
N ASP A 237 -0.11 -2.14 -10.69
CA ASP A 237 -0.71 -0.80 -10.68
C ASP A 237 -0.96 -0.31 -9.25
N LEU A 238 -1.50 -1.17 -8.39
CA LEU A 238 -1.79 -0.85 -6.99
C LEU A 238 -0.53 -0.60 -6.18
N VAL A 239 0.46 -1.47 -6.31
CA VAL A 239 1.73 -1.32 -5.59
C VAL A 239 2.48 -0.09 -6.09
N ASP A 240 2.52 0.16 -7.40
CA ASP A 240 3.18 1.35 -7.95
C ASP A 240 2.51 2.66 -7.47
N PHE A 241 1.18 2.68 -7.40
CA PHE A 241 0.45 3.83 -6.86
C PHE A 241 0.79 4.10 -5.39
N TYR A 242 0.63 3.09 -4.53
CA TYR A 242 0.84 3.23 -3.09
C TYR A 242 2.32 3.28 -2.70
N ALA A 243 3.24 2.88 -3.57
CA ALA A 243 4.66 3.19 -3.42
C ALA A 243 4.94 4.69 -3.51
N ARG A 244 4.02 5.48 -4.09
CA ARG A 244 4.15 6.93 -4.33
C ARG A 244 3.21 7.79 -3.48
N HIS A 245 2.18 7.19 -2.91
CA HIS A 245 1.12 7.89 -2.22
C HIS A 245 0.76 7.21 -0.89
N SER A 246 0.69 8.00 0.19
CA SER A 246 0.20 7.50 1.47
C SER A 246 -1.28 7.13 1.36
N CYS A 247 -1.62 5.92 1.78
CA CYS A 247 -2.99 5.41 1.83
C CYS A 247 -3.93 6.19 2.77
N GLU A 248 -3.38 7.06 3.63
CA GLU A 248 -4.18 7.93 4.52
C GLU A 248 -4.73 9.14 3.79
N SER A 249 -4.00 9.63 2.79
CA SER A 249 -4.31 10.87 2.09
C SER A 249 -4.82 10.63 0.67
N TYR A 250 -4.51 9.47 0.08
CA TYR A 250 -4.79 9.19 -1.32
C TYR A 250 -5.55 7.88 -1.50
N GLN A 251 -6.56 7.94 -2.37
CA GLN A 251 -7.31 6.78 -2.83
C GLN A 251 -6.80 6.36 -4.21
N PHE A 252 -6.79 5.06 -4.49
CA PHE A 252 -6.42 4.55 -5.80
C PHE A 252 -7.36 5.10 -6.88
N PRO A 253 -6.87 5.86 -7.87
CA PRO A 253 -7.71 6.45 -8.89
C PRO A 253 -8.08 5.42 -9.96
N GLU A 254 -9.31 5.51 -10.45
CA GLU A 254 -9.79 4.68 -11.56
C GLU A 254 -8.90 4.88 -12.80
N GLY A 255 -8.54 3.78 -13.46
CA GLY A 255 -7.71 3.81 -14.67
C GLY A 255 -6.23 4.09 -14.43
N TYR A 256 -5.75 4.18 -13.18
CA TYR A 256 -4.33 4.30 -12.90
C TYR A 256 -3.53 3.13 -13.49
N ARG A 257 -2.40 3.44 -14.13
CA ARG A 257 -1.42 2.47 -14.61
C ARG A 257 -0.05 2.74 -13.99
N ALA A 258 0.63 1.67 -13.61
CA ALA A 258 1.99 1.73 -13.12
C ALA A 258 2.91 2.42 -14.15
N PHE A 259 3.91 3.15 -13.65
CA PHE A 259 4.82 3.88 -14.52
C PHE A 259 5.58 2.91 -15.45
N GLU A 260 5.48 3.13 -16.77
CA GLU A 260 6.20 2.33 -17.77
C GLU A 260 7.58 2.91 -18.12
N ARG A 261 7.79 4.18 -17.78
CA ARG A 261 9.02 4.97 -17.93
C ARG A 261 9.09 6.01 -16.81
N ASP A 262 10.27 6.58 -16.60
CA ASP A 262 10.45 7.66 -15.64
C ASP A 262 9.57 8.86 -16.02
N ARG A 263 8.97 9.49 -15.00
CA ARG A 263 8.07 10.64 -15.14
C ARG A 263 6.93 10.37 -16.14
N ALA A 264 6.39 9.15 -16.14
CA ALA A 264 5.27 8.78 -17.03
C ALA A 264 4.02 9.64 -16.77
N GLN A 265 3.80 10.06 -15.52
CA GLN A 265 2.68 10.88 -15.10
C GLN A 265 3.16 11.95 -14.10
N PRO A 266 2.48 13.11 -14.01
CA PRO A 266 2.73 14.08 -12.95
C PRO A 266 2.36 13.49 -11.59
N LEU A 267 3.09 13.89 -10.55
CA LEU A 267 2.76 13.55 -9.15
C LEU A 267 2.22 14.79 -8.43
N PRO A 268 1.36 14.63 -7.40
CA PRO A 268 0.64 13.39 -7.09
C PRO A 268 -0.33 12.99 -8.21
N VAL A 269 -0.69 11.70 -8.25
CA VAL A 269 -1.70 11.20 -9.17
C VAL A 269 -3.04 11.11 -8.44
N GLY A 270 -3.99 11.96 -8.82
CA GLY A 270 -5.37 11.94 -8.31
C GLY A 270 -5.55 12.44 -6.86
N SER A 271 -6.81 12.72 -6.53
CA SER A 271 -7.35 12.96 -5.18
C SER A 271 -8.84 12.69 -5.15
#